data_AF-B9XAE1-F1
#
_entry.id   AF-B9XAE1-F1
#
_cell.length_a   1.000
_cell.length_b   1.000
_cell.length_c   1.000
_cell.angle_alpha   90.00
_cell.angle_beta   90.00
_cell.angle_gamma   90.00
#
_symmetry.space_group_name_H-M   'P 1'
#
loop_
_entity.id
_entity.type
_entity.pdbx_description
1 polymer ?
#
loop_
_entity_poly.entity_id
_entity_poly.type
_entity_poly.pdbx_seq_one_letter_code
_entity_poly.pdbx_strand_id
1 'polypeptide(L)'
;MKLLLTTLLSLATASLLHAAAPSDDYNFDGATHNLQCISLNKSSVPIYDGAGNQLGLVINNKPNSTCNNSSLRFQGMEALTVAGRTYYYCWGVGGVDGQSGHVWIADMTSRPTIDPNARGGSGGLFNGRSAPDIILPSGTTKSYFINPQPIPAAMNYIGPSTGQYYSYSNYGTPGAPYGTNYTNLSWSWINKTGGGIVRCMLMTNEVFYPSDVSTITINSYDTSGTVNGSVKAMYGSIWNGDQRIYGWIVHSHHYGSTYVEHIICRTCQ
;
A
#
# COMPACT_ATOMS: atom_id res chain seq x y z
N MET A 1 59.64 4.92 -39.14
CA MET A 1 59.11 4.88 -37.76
C MET A 1 57.87 5.79 -37.72
N LYS A 2 56.66 5.25 -37.88
CA LYS A 2 55.40 6.01 -37.83
C LYS A 2 54.73 5.71 -36.49
N LEU A 3 54.71 6.70 -35.60
CA LEU A 3 54.04 6.63 -34.31
C LEU A 3 52.54 6.88 -34.54
N LEU A 4 51.70 5.87 -34.31
CA LEU A 4 50.25 6.02 -34.32
C LEU A 4 49.82 6.45 -32.92
N LEU A 5 49.34 7.68 -32.78
CA LEU A 5 48.79 8.20 -31.54
C LEU A 5 47.28 7.91 -31.51
N THR A 6 46.88 6.86 -30.79
CA THR A 6 45.47 6.51 -30.62
C THR A 6 44.90 7.28 -29.43
N THR A 7 44.23 8.40 -29.69
CA THR A 7 43.54 9.19 -28.68
C THR A 7 42.25 8.47 -28.27
N LEU A 8 42.21 7.86 -27.08
CA LEU A 8 40.96 7.40 -26.48
C LEU A 8 40.12 8.62 -26.09
N LEU A 9 39.02 8.86 -26.83
CA LEU A 9 37.94 9.71 -26.34
C LEU A 9 37.18 8.94 -25.26
N SER A 10 37.41 9.30 -23.99
CA SER A 10 36.55 8.90 -22.90
C SER A 10 35.26 9.72 -22.98
N LEU A 11 34.18 9.14 -23.50
CA LEU A 11 32.83 9.68 -23.40
C LEU A 11 32.39 9.61 -21.93
N ALA A 12 32.58 10.70 -21.19
CA ALA A 12 31.95 10.88 -19.89
C ALA A 12 30.44 11.04 -20.12
N THR A 13 29.67 9.97 -19.93
CA THR A 13 28.22 10.07 -19.80
C THR A 13 27.93 10.78 -18.48
N ALA A 14 27.67 12.09 -18.55
CA ALA A 14 27.11 12.82 -17.45
C ALA A 14 25.75 12.20 -17.10
N SER A 15 25.69 11.46 -15.99
CA SER A 15 24.44 11.03 -15.39
C SER A 15 23.69 12.29 -14.96
N LEU A 16 22.74 12.74 -15.78
CA LEU A 16 21.78 13.75 -15.38
C LEU A 16 20.98 13.16 -14.21
N LEU A 17 21.34 13.54 -12.99
CA LEU A 17 20.54 13.34 -11.80
C LEU A 17 19.19 14.00 -12.06
N HIS A 18 18.21 13.21 -12.49
CA HIS A 18 16.84 13.66 -12.53
C HIS A 18 16.33 13.76 -11.10
N ALA A 19 15.71 14.90 -10.76
CA ALA A 19 15.03 15.02 -9.50
C ALA A 19 13.82 14.08 -9.50
N ALA A 20 13.60 13.39 -8.37
CA ALA A 20 12.43 12.54 -8.19
C ALA A 20 11.15 13.33 -8.48
N ALA A 21 10.17 12.68 -9.12
CA ALA A 21 8.90 13.33 -9.40
C ALA A 21 8.21 13.77 -8.09
N PRO A 22 7.46 14.89 -8.08
CA PRO A 22 6.73 15.31 -6.89
C PRO A 22 5.71 14.27 -6.42
N SER A 23 5.57 14.10 -5.11
CA SER A 23 4.60 13.14 -4.55
C SER A 23 3.14 13.47 -4.92
N ASP A 24 2.83 14.77 -5.08
CA ASP A 24 1.47 15.23 -5.41
C ASP A 24 1.01 14.78 -6.80
N ASP A 25 1.92 14.40 -7.70
CA ASP A 25 1.59 13.83 -9.01
C ASP A 25 1.13 12.37 -8.94
N TYR A 26 1.23 11.76 -7.75
CA TYR A 26 0.93 10.35 -7.44
C TYR A 26 0.05 10.17 -6.20
N ASN A 27 -0.34 11.26 -5.54
CA ASN A 27 -1.11 11.25 -4.29
C ASN A 27 -2.26 12.28 -4.36
N PHE A 28 -3.41 11.83 -4.82
CA PHE A 28 -4.58 12.66 -5.09
C PHE A 28 -5.71 12.43 -4.09
N ASP A 29 -6.47 13.50 -3.86
CA ASP A 29 -7.76 13.44 -3.17
C ASP A 29 -8.80 12.69 -4.00
N GLY A 30 -9.88 12.28 -3.31
CA GLY A 30 -11.05 11.71 -3.98
C GLY A 30 -10.88 10.23 -4.31
N ALA A 31 -9.88 9.56 -3.73
CA ALA A 31 -9.96 8.12 -3.59
C ALA A 31 -11.17 7.83 -2.69
N THR A 32 -12.26 7.31 -3.22
CA THR A 32 -13.52 7.17 -2.46
C THR A 32 -13.90 5.71 -2.32
N HIS A 33 -14.45 5.38 -1.15
CA HIS A 33 -14.96 4.05 -0.93
C HIS A 33 -16.38 3.91 -1.51
N ASN A 34 -16.57 3.16 -2.59
CA ASN A 34 -17.86 2.59 -3.00
C ASN A 34 -18.20 1.31 -2.22
N LEU A 35 -18.53 1.47 -0.93
CA LEU A 35 -18.77 0.37 -0.01
C LEU A 35 -20.05 -0.39 -0.35
N GLN A 36 -19.95 -1.70 -0.51
CA GLN A 36 -21.07 -2.57 -0.86
C GLN A 36 -21.18 -3.71 0.14
N CYS A 37 -22.40 -3.97 0.61
CA CYS A 37 -22.70 -5.06 1.53
C CYS A 37 -22.99 -6.34 0.72
N ILE A 38 -22.07 -7.30 0.80
CA ILE A 38 -22.13 -8.57 0.06
C ILE A 38 -21.86 -9.72 1.04
N SER A 39 -22.64 -10.78 0.95
CA SER A 39 -22.43 -11.97 1.77
C SER A 39 -21.42 -12.90 1.12
N LEU A 40 -20.73 -13.68 1.94
CA LEU A 40 -19.97 -14.85 1.49
C LEU A 40 -20.92 -15.99 1.17
N ASN A 41 -20.59 -16.84 0.21
CA ASN A 41 -21.36 -18.04 -0.11
C ASN A 41 -21.00 -19.27 0.76
N LYS A 42 -20.07 -19.09 1.71
CA LYS A 42 -19.61 -20.07 2.70
C LYS A 42 -19.61 -19.43 4.10
N SER A 43 -19.55 -20.27 5.14
CA SER A 43 -19.49 -19.81 6.54
C SER A 43 -18.20 -19.04 6.85
N SER A 44 -17.09 -19.47 6.26
CA SER A 44 -15.78 -18.80 6.32
C SER A 44 -15.04 -18.99 5.00
N VAL A 45 -14.24 -17.99 4.63
CA VAL A 45 -13.47 -18.00 3.39
C VAL A 45 -12.04 -17.50 3.66
N PRO A 46 -11.03 -18.01 2.95
CA PRO A 46 -9.66 -17.57 3.11
C PRO A 46 -9.45 -16.14 2.59
N ILE A 47 -8.45 -15.48 3.17
CA ILE A 47 -7.94 -14.18 2.74
C ILE A 47 -6.64 -14.36 1.95
N TYR A 48 -6.42 -13.50 0.94
CA TYR A 48 -5.31 -13.60 -0.01
C TYR A 48 -4.43 -12.34 -0.06
N ASP A 49 -3.13 -12.51 -0.34
CA ASP A 49 -2.17 -11.42 -0.57
C ASP A 49 -2.22 -10.84 -2.00
N GLY A 50 -1.34 -9.87 -2.29
CA GLY A 50 -1.19 -9.25 -3.60
C GLY A 50 -0.77 -10.20 -4.75
N ALA A 51 -0.24 -11.37 -4.41
CA ALA A 51 0.15 -12.44 -5.33
C ALA A 51 -0.85 -13.61 -5.37
N GLY A 52 -1.99 -13.49 -4.68
CA GLY A 52 -3.04 -14.51 -4.66
C GLY A 52 -2.73 -15.73 -3.78
N ASN A 53 -1.71 -15.67 -2.92
CA ASN A 53 -1.46 -16.71 -1.93
C ASN A 53 -2.35 -16.51 -0.70
N GLN A 54 -2.73 -17.60 -0.05
CA GLN A 54 -3.51 -17.53 1.18
C GLN A 54 -2.65 -17.01 2.34
N LEU A 55 -3.24 -16.14 3.16
CA LEU A 55 -2.58 -15.60 4.35
C LEU A 55 -2.69 -16.51 5.58
N GLY A 56 -3.40 -17.65 5.47
CA GLY A 56 -3.76 -18.47 6.65
C GLY A 56 -4.83 -17.83 7.54
N LEU A 57 -5.49 -16.78 7.04
CA LEU A 57 -6.50 -15.99 7.73
C LEU A 57 -7.85 -16.23 7.06
N VAL A 58 -8.91 -16.11 7.84
CA VAL A 58 -10.29 -16.28 7.35
C VAL A 58 -11.17 -15.12 7.73
N ILE A 59 -12.18 -14.90 6.90
CA ILE A 59 -13.26 -13.96 7.12
C ILE A 59 -14.60 -14.70 7.06
N ASN A 60 -15.59 -14.24 7.83
CA ASN A 60 -16.87 -14.91 8.03
C ASN A 60 -18.04 -13.92 7.97
N ASN A 61 -19.24 -14.41 7.69
CA ASN A 61 -20.49 -13.63 7.64
C ASN A 61 -21.00 -13.27 9.05
N LYS A 62 -20.15 -12.74 9.93
CA LYS A 62 -20.63 -12.30 11.27
C LYS A 62 -21.46 -11.01 11.15
N PRO A 63 -22.44 -10.82 12.05
CA PRO A 63 -23.13 -9.54 12.18
C PRO A 63 -22.14 -8.40 12.44
N ASN A 64 -22.38 -7.23 11.84
CA ASN A 64 -21.61 -6.03 12.08
C ASN A 64 -22.51 -4.79 11.97
N SER A 65 -22.04 -3.66 12.47
CA SER A 65 -22.81 -2.42 12.54
C SER A 65 -22.98 -1.71 11.19
N THR A 66 -22.20 -2.09 10.17
CA THR A 66 -22.18 -1.38 8.88
C THR A 66 -23.07 -2.05 7.83
N CYS A 67 -23.13 -3.38 7.85
CA CYS A 67 -23.84 -4.19 6.87
C CYS A 67 -24.83 -5.12 7.59
N ASN A 68 -26.12 -4.93 7.30
CA ASN A 68 -27.20 -5.74 7.86
C ASN A 68 -27.13 -7.20 7.37
N ASN A 69 -27.84 -8.10 8.05
CA ASN A 69 -28.06 -9.49 7.61
C ASN A 69 -26.77 -10.29 7.37
N SER A 70 -25.76 -10.14 8.24
CA SER A 70 -24.53 -10.95 8.15
C SER A 70 -23.78 -10.80 6.82
N SER A 71 -23.94 -9.65 6.16
CA SER A 71 -23.16 -9.29 4.97
C SER A 71 -21.91 -8.51 5.37
N LEU A 72 -20.91 -8.53 4.50
CA LEU A 72 -19.63 -7.88 4.73
C LEU A 72 -19.41 -6.73 3.78
N ARG A 73 -18.57 -5.80 4.22
CA ARG A 73 -18.25 -4.59 3.48
C ARG A 73 -17.13 -4.86 2.48
N PHE A 74 -17.47 -4.81 1.20
CA PHE A 74 -16.54 -4.94 0.09
C PHE A 74 -16.35 -3.63 -0.67
N GLN A 75 -15.20 -3.51 -1.32
CA GLN A 75 -14.85 -2.38 -2.17
C GLN A 75 -14.45 -2.84 -3.57
N GLY A 76 -15.14 -2.33 -4.58
CA GLY A 76 -14.86 -2.67 -5.98
C GLY A 76 -13.53 -2.12 -6.50
N MET A 77 -13.10 -0.95 -6.04
CA MET A 77 -11.82 -0.35 -6.45
C MET A 77 -10.61 -1.08 -5.87
N GLU A 78 -10.75 -1.73 -4.72
CA GLU A 78 -9.73 -2.54 -4.06
C GLU A 78 -9.72 -3.97 -4.66
N ALA A 79 -9.86 -4.05 -5.99
CA ALA A 79 -9.86 -5.30 -6.73
C ALA A 79 -8.46 -5.64 -7.23
N LEU A 80 -8.10 -6.92 -7.08
CA LEU A 80 -6.84 -7.49 -7.55
C LEU A 80 -7.14 -8.63 -8.51
N THR A 81 -6.46 -8.68 -9.66
CA THR A 81 -6.52 -9.84 -10.54
C THR A 81 -5.16 -10.51 -10.56
N VAL A 82 -5.11 -11.78 -10.15
CA VAL A 82 -3.89 -12.59 -10.07
C VAL A 82 -4.15 -13.93 -10.78
N ALA A 83 -3.33 -14.27 -11.77
CA ALA A 83 -3.45 -15.53 -12.51
C ALA A 83 -4.90 -15.84 -12.99
N GLY A 84 -5.61 -14.83 -13.49
CA GLY A 84 -7.00 -14.94 -13.96
C GLY A 84 -8.07 -15.00 -12.87
N ARG A 85 -7.72 -14.90 -11.59
CA ARG A 85 -8.66 -14.81 -10.45
C ARG A 85 -8.79 -13.37 -10.00
N THR A 86 -10.02 -12.92 -9.76
CA THR A 86 -10.29 -11.59 -9.19
C THR A 86 -10.62 -11.70 -7.72
N TYR A 87 -9.96 -10.88 -6.90
CA TYR A 87 -10.16 -10.75 -5.47
C TYR A 87 -10.62 -9.33 -5.16
N TYR A 88 -11.41 -9.17 -4.11
CA TYR A 88 -11.90 -7.87 -3.66
C TYR A 88 -11.58 -7.69 -2.18
N TYR A 89 -11.08 -6.52 -1.80
CA TYR A 89 -10.83 -6.23 -0.40
C TYR A 89 -12.14 -6.17 0.38
N CYS A 90 -12.15 -6.90 1.48
CA CYS A 90 -13.21 -6.92 2.47
C CYS A 90 -12.70 -6.27 3.74
N TRP A 91 -13.53 -5.44 4.36
CA TRP A 91 -13.16 -4.72 5.58
C TRP A 91 -13.45 -5.50 6.87
N GLY A 92 -13.83 -6.78 6.74
CA GLY A 92 -14.13 -7.59 7.91
C GLY A 92 -15.36 -7.10 8.68
N VAL A 93 -15.51 -7.63 9.88
CA VAL A 93 -16.43 -7.12 10.91
C VAL A 93 -15.70 -6.30 11.97
N GLY A 94 -14.36 -6.24 11.90
CA GLY A 94 -13.50 -5.62 12.90
C GLY A 94 -13.28 -6.48 14.15
N GLY A 95 -12.38 -6.04 15.03
CA GLY A 95 -12.12 -6.68 16.33
C GLY A 95 -11.53 -8.09 16.21
N VAL A 96 -11.71 -8.91 17.25
CA VAL A 96 -11.22 -10.31 17.35
C VAL A 96 -12.00 -11.31 16.50
N ASP A 97 -13.01 -10.85 15.77
CA ASP A 97 -14.02 -11.72 15.18
C ASP A 97 -14.04 -11.79 13.64
N GLY A 98 -13.36 -10.88 12.95
CA GLY A 98 -13.17 -10.99 11.50
C GLY A 98 -12.19 -9.99 10.93
N GLN A 99 -11.22 -10.53 10.19
CA GLN A 99 -10.12 -9.79 9.60
C GLN A 99 -10.52 -9.11 8.30
N SER A 100 -9.81 -8.04 7.96
CA SER A 100 -9.90 -7.41 6.64
C SER A 100 -8.92 -8.08 5.68
N GLY A 101 -9.26 -8.12 4.40
CA GLY A 101 -8.35 -8.61 3.37
C GLY A 101 -9.05 -9.00 2.07
N HIS A 102 -8.27 -9.43 1.08
CA HIS A 102 -8.79 -9.77 -0.24
C HIS A 102 -9.45 -11.15 -0.23
N VAL A 103 -10.69 -11.21 -0.71
CA VAL A 103 -11.49 -12.43 -0.85
C VAL A 103 -11.68 -12.73 -2.32
N TRP A 104 -11.58 -14.01 -2.69
CA TRP A 104 -11.82 -14.44 -4.06
C TRP A 104 -13.29 -14.28 -4.45
N ILE A 105 -13.57 -13.73 -5.63
CA ILE A 105 -14.95 -13.52 -6.11
C ILE A 105 -15.80 -14.80 -6.10
N ALA A 106 -15.21 -15.97 -6.32
CA ALA A 106 -15.93 -17.24 -6.31
C ALA A 106 -16.48 -17.62 -4.92
N ASP A 107 -16.02 -16.95 -3.85
CA ASP A 107 -16.47 -17.14 -2.49
C ASP A 107 -17.53 -16.09 -2.04
N MET A 108 -17.99 -15.25 -2.97
CA MET A 108 -18.95 -14.17 -2.74
C MET A 108 -20.31 -14.51 -3.37
N THR A 109 -21.42 -14.00 -2.80
CA THR A 109 -22.76 -14.17 -3.38
C THR A 109 -23.01 -13.28 -4.61
N SER A 110 -22.25 -12.20 -4.75
CA SER A 110 -22.31 -11.28 -5.89
C SER A 110 -20.97 -10.57 -6.09
N ARG A 111 -20.77 -10.03 -7.31
CA ARG A 111 -19.60 -9.23 -7.66
C ARG A 111 -19.78 -7.79 -7.15
N PRO A 112 -18.79 -7.19 -6.46
CA PRO A 112 -18.79 -5.76 -6.21
C PRO A 112 -18.76 -4.97 -7.52
N THR A 113 -19.62 -3.96 -7.63
CA THR A 113 -19.55 -2.97 -8.70
C THR A 113 -18.27 -2.15 -8.57
N ILE A 114 -17.63 -1.86 -9.69
CA ILE A 114 -16.41 -1.04 -9.74
C ILE A 114 -16.82 0.35 -10.23
N ASP A 115 -16.53 1.37 -9.42
CA ASP A 115 -16.58 2.75 -9.89
C ASP A 115 -15.21 3.10 -10.50
N PRO A 116 -15.12 3.32 -11.82
CA PRO A 116 -13.85 3.64 -12.48
C PRO A 116 -13.26 4.99 -12.04
N ASN A 117 -14.07 5.89 -11.48
CA ASN A 117 -13.64 7.22 -11.02
C ASN A 117 -13.22 7.24 -9.55
N ALA A 118 -13.48 6.17 -8.80
CA ALA A 118 -13.22 6.11 -7.37
C ALA A 118 -11.73 6.21 -7.00
N ARG A 119 -10.81 6.11 -7.98
CA ARG A 119 -9.36 6.22 -7.74
C ARG A 119 -8.94 7.61 -7.29
N GLY A 120 -9.73 8.64 -7.55
CA GLY A 120 -9.32 10.03 -7.33
C GLY A 120 -8.27 10.47 -8.35
N GLY A 121 -8.17 11.77 -8.56
CA GLY A 121 -7.35 12.34 -9.62
C GLY A 121 -7.96 13.56 -10.31
N SER A 122 -7.17 14.21 -11.16
CA SER A 122 -7.53 15.39 -11.94
C SER A 122 -6.68 15.44 -13.21
N GLY A 123 -7.20 16.00 -14.30
CA GLY A 123 -6.43 16.26 -15.52
C GLY A 123 -5.85 15.01 -16.19
N GLY A 124 -6.50 13.84 -16.05
CA GLY A 124 -6.01 12.56 -16.59
C GLY A 124 -4.97 11.84 -15.71
N LEU A 125 -4.59 12.43 -14.57
CA LEU A 125 -3.77 11.77 -13.55
C LEU A 125 -4.65 11.15 -12.49
N PHE A 126 -4.22 10.00 -11.94
CA PHE A 126 -4.98 9.25 -10.95
C PHE A 126 -4.05 8.52 -9.97
N ASN A 127 -4.56 8.22 -8.78
CA ASN A 127 -3.84 7.42 -7.80
C ASN A 127 -3.47 6.05 -8.37
N GLY A 128 -2.28 5.56 -8.00
CA GLY A 128 -1.86 4.24 -8.43
C GLY A 128 -1.47 4.11 -9.92
N ARG A 129 -1.17 5.23 -10.59
CA ARG A 129 -0.53 5.28 -11.92
C ARG A 129 0.88 4.69 -11.90
N SER A 130 1.37 4.27 -13.05
CA SER A 130 2.77 3.81 -13.16
C SER A 130 3.77 4.94 -12.97
N ALA A 131 4.91 4.60 -12.39
CA ALA A 131 6.08 5.45 -12.24
C ALA A 131 7.35 4.65 -12.59
N PRO A 132 8.42 5.31 -13.07
CA PRO A 132 9.67 4.62 -13.35
C PRO A 132 10.29 4.10 -12.06
N ASP A 133 10.88 2.90 -12.13
CA ASP A 133 11.68 2.36 -11.03
C ASP A 133 12.99 3.15 -10.90
N ILE A 134 13.55 3.19 -9.69
CA ILE A 134 14.88 3.75 -9.47
C ILE A 134 15.94 2.77 -10.00
N ILE A 135 16.76 3.20 -10.96
CA ILE A 135 17.90 2.43 -11.47
C ILE A 135 19.19 2.91 -10.80
N LEU A 136 19.93 2.00 -10.19
CA LEU A 136 21.20 2.29 -9.53
C LEU A 136 22.33 2.47 -10.55
N PRO A 137 23.46 3.10 -10.19
CA PRO A 137 24.62 3.25 -11.08
C PRO A 137 25.15 1.92 -11.63
N SER A 138 24.93 0.81 -10.91
CA SER A 138 25.27 -0.55 -11.34
C SER A 138 24.40 -1.08 -12.50
N GLY A 139 23.36 -0.33 -12.92
CA GLY A 139 22.37 -0.77 -13.90
C GLY A 139 21.28 -1.67 -13.31
N THR A 140 21.36 -2.02 -12.03
CA THR A 140 20.34 -2.81 -11.33
C THR A 140 19.19 -1.93 -10.85
N THR A 141 17.98 -2.49 -10.82
CA THR A 141 16.83 -1.81 -10.21
C THR A 141 16.96 -1.83 -8.70
N LYS A 142 16.81 -0.66 -8.08
CA LYS A 142 16.73 -0.53 -6.62
C LYS A 142 15.56 -1.37 -6.12
N SER A 143 15.73 -2.07 -5.00
CA SER A 143 14.64 -2.85 -4.42
C SER A 143 14.77 -3.00 -2.92
N TYR A 144 13.64 -3.28 -2.28
CA TYR A 144 13.51 -3.52 -0.85
C TYR A 144 12.78 -4.84 -0.60
N PHE A 145 13.05 -5.46 0.54
CA PHE A 145 12.18 -6.47 1.12
C PHE A 145 11.16 -5.81 2.04
N ILE A 146 9.91 -6.24 1.94
CA ILE A 146 8.87 -5.87 2.89
C ILE A 146 9.18 -6.47 4.26
N ASN A 147 9.20 -5.65 5.31
CA ASN A 147 9.47 -6.03 6.68
C ASN A 147 8.53 -5.26 7.61
N PRO A 148 7.23 -5.56 7.61
CA PRO A 148 6.26 -4.81 8.37
C PRO A 148 6.62 -4.89 9.86
N GLN A 149 6.53 -3.75 10.55
CA GLN A 149 6.75 -3.66 11.99
C GLN A 149 5.47 -3.14 12.66
N PRO A 150 5.20 -3.47 13.93
CA PRO A 150 4.11 -2.84 14.66
C PRO A 150 4.31 -1.32 14.71
N ILE A 151 3.26 -0.54 14.43
CA ILE A 151 3.24 0.89 14.70
C ILE A 151 2.47 1.12 16.00
N PRO A 152 3.05 1.82 17.00
CA PRO A 152 2.37 2.05 18.27
C PRO A 152 0.97 2.65 18.08
N ALA A 153 -0.02 2.13 18.80
CA ALA A 153 -1.40 2.63 18.71
C ALA A 153 -1.54 4.11 19.14
N ALA A 154 -0.59 4.61 19.92
CA ALA A 154 -0.50 6.01 20.32
C ALA A 154 -0.10 6.95 19.17
N MET A 155 0.39 6.42 18.04
CA MET A 155 0.69 7.21 16.86
C MET A 155 -0.55 7.38 15.98
N ASN A 156 -1.00 8.62 15.83
CA ASN A 156 -2.18 8.96 15.05
C ASN A 156 -1.90 9.99 13.97
N TYR A 157 -2.65 9.91 12.88
CA TYR A 157 -2.78 10.98 11.91
C TYR A 157 -4.11 11.71 12.07
N ILE A 158 -4.15 12.95 11.62
CA ILE A 158 -5.37 13.74 11.54
C ILE A 158 -6.02 13.44 10.19
N GLY A 159 -7.24 12.92 10.20
CA GLY A 159 -7.99 12.65 8.99
C GLY A 159 -8.28 13.94 8.23
N PRO A 160 -7.85 14.06 6.97
CA PRO A 160 -7.92 15.33 6.22
C PRO A 160 -9.35 15.82 5.99
N SER A 161 -10.34 14.92 5.99
CA SER A 161 -11.76 15.27 5.78
C SER A 161 -12.55 15.42 7.07
N THR A 162 -12.11 14.81 8.17
CA THR A 162 -12.90 14.73 9.42
C THR A 162 -12.27 15.51 10.57
N GLY A 163 -10.98 15.84 10.47
CA GLY A 163 -10.20 16.42 11.56
C GLY A 163 -10.00 15.48 12.76
N GLN A 164 -10.42 14.21 12.65
CA GLN A 164 -10.33 13.22 13.73
C GLN A 164 -8.98 12.52 13.74
N TYR A 165 -8.58 12.01 14.92
CA TYR A 165 -7.38 11.22 15.06
C TYR A 165 -7.64 9.75 14.70
N TYR A 166 -6.82 9.21 13.79
CA TYR A 166 -6.87 7.81 13.38
C TYR A 166 -5.51 7.17 13.60
N SER A 167 -5.52 5.92 14.07
CA SER A 167 -4.28 5.19 14.35
C SER A 167 -3.53 4.80 13.07
N TYR A 168 -2.21 4.93 13.09
CA TYR A 168 -1.33 4.38 12.05
C TYR A 168 -1.17 2.85 12.11
N SER A 169 -1.66 2.18 13.16
CA SER A 169 -1.44 0.74 13.40
C SER A 169 -1.80 -0.16 12.22
N ASN A 170 -2.81 0.22 11.41
CA ASN A 170 -3.24 -0.51 10.21
C ASN A 170 -2.22 -0.51 9.05
N TYR A 171 -1.17 0.30 9.11
CA TYR A 171 -0.12 0.39 8.09
C TYR A 171 1.20 -0.26 8.51
N GLY A 172 1.25 -0.82 9.71
CA GLY A 172 2.32 -1.71 10.16
C GLY A 172 1.87 -3.17 10.14
N THR A 173 2.55 -4.00 10.92
CA THR A 173 2.07 -5.35 11.27
C THR A 173 0.83 -5.21 12.15
N PRO A 174 -0.31 -5.84 11.80
CA PRO A 174 -1.47 -5.87 12.68
C PRO A 174 -1.10 -6.43 14.05
N GLY A 175 -1.60 -5.81 15.12
CA GLY A 175 -1.39 -6.28 16.48
C GLY A 175 -2.02 -7.66 16.73
N ALA A 176 -1.62 -8.31 17.83
CA ALA A 176 -2.26 -9.53 18.31
C ALA A 176 -3.79 -9.35 18.44
N PRO A 177 -4.61 -10.40 18.20
CA PRO A 177 -4.23 -11.82 18.02
C PRO A 177 -3.79 -12.17 16.59
N TYR A 178 -3.80 -11.22 15.68
CA TYR A 178 -3.63 -11.45 14.25
C TYR A 178 -2.24 -11.06 13.77
N GLY A 179 -1.20 -11.41 14.55
CA GLY A 179 0.20 -11.10 14.26
C GLY A 179 0.61 -11.65 12.90
N THR A 180 0.26 -10.92 11.86
CA THR A 180 0.24 -11.34 10.48
C THR A 180 1.32 -10.56 9.80
N ASN A 181 2.22 -11.28 9.17
CA ASN A 181 3.45 -10.75 8.61
C ASN A 181 3.20 -9.95 7.32
N TYR A 182 2.18 -9.10 7.28
CA TYR A 182 1.84 -8.25 6.14
C TYR A 182 1.68 -6.77 6.52
N THR A 183 1.70 -5.92 5.50
CA THR A 183 1.27 -4.52 5.53
C THR A 183 0.41 -4.21 4.31
N ASN A 184 -0.08 -2.98 4.19
CA ASN A 184 -0.92 -2.52 3.08
C ASN A 184 -0.12 -1.64 2.11
N LEU A 185 -0.28 -1.91 0.82
CA LEU A 185 -0.06 -0.92 -0.23
C LEU A 185 -1.34 -0.13 -0.41
N SER A 186 -1.30 1.19 -0.42
CA SER A 186 -2.48 2.06 -0.53
C SER A 186 -2.57 2.77 -1.89
N TRP A 187 -3.80 3.06 -2.34
CA TRP A 187 -4.03 3.85 -3.56
C TRP A 187 -3.51 5.29 -3.42
N SER A 188 -3.97 5.99 -2.40
CA SER A 188 -3.49 7.29 -1.95
C SER A 188 -3.03 7.21 -0.51
N TRP A 189 -2.11 8.09 -0.15
CA TRP A 189 -1.64 8.20 1.21
C TRP A 189 -2.67 8.93 2.08
N ILE A 190 -2.61 8.70 3.38
CA ILE A 190 -3.60 9.13 4.39
C ILE A 190 -3.76 10.65 4.55
N ASN A 191 -2.85 11.46 4.00
CA ASN A 191 -2.96 12.93 4.04
C ASN A 191 -3.93 13.49 3.00
N LYS A 192 -4.56 12.65 2.18
CA LYS A 192 -5.55 13.05 1.17
C LYS A 192 -6.95 12.67 1.61
N THR A 193 -7.94 13.45 1.19
CA THR A 193 -9.36 13.15 1.41
C THR A 193 -9.71 11.80 0.80
N GLY A 194 -10.21 10.89 1.65
CA GLY A 194 -10.46 9.50 1.30
C GLY A 194 -9.19 8.65 1.15
N GLY A 195 -8.03 9.11 1.66
CA GLY A 195 -6.76 8.37 1.63
C GLY A 195 -6.70 7.15 2.54
N GLY A 196 -5.66 6.33 2.38
CA GLY A 196 -5.46 5.11 3.17
C GLY A 196 -6.21 3.89 2.65
N ILE A 197 -6.82 3.98 1.47
CA ILE A 197 -7.55 2.89 0.80
C ILE A 197 -6.57 1.78 0.42
N VAL A 198 -6.86 0.56 0.83
CA VAL A 198 -5.97 -0.59 0.64
C VAL A 198 -6.04 -1.07 -0.81
N ARG A 199 -4.92 -1.00 -1.51
CA ARG A 199 -4.78 -1.52 -2.86
C ARG A 199 -4.41 -2.99 -2.90
N CYS A 200 -3.41 -3.40 -2.13
CA CYS A 200 -3.07 -4.81 -1.92
C CYS A 200 -2.44 -5.02 -0.55
N MET A 201 -2.43 -6.27 -0.08
CA MET A 201 -1.67 -6.66 1.10
C MET A 201 -0.32 -7.23 0.65
N LEU A 202 0.74 -6.87 1.37
CA LEU A 202 2.12 -7.19 1.06
C LEU A 202 2.73 -8.03 2.18
N MET A 203 3.17 -9.25 1.85
CA MET A 203 3.80 -10.14 2.82
C MET A 203 5.26 -9.78 3.09
N THR A 204 5.73 -10.18 4.27
CA THR A 204 7.15 -10.12 4.65
C THR A 204 8.01 -10.85 3.62
N ASN A 205 9.15 -10.26 3.27
CA ASN A 205 10.07 -10.70 2.22
C ASN A 205 9.55 -10.61 0.78
N GLU A 206 8.34 -10.08 0.54
CA GLU A 206 7.99 -9.66 -0.82
C GLU A 206 8.94 -8.55 -1.29
N VAL A 207 9.19 -8.51 -2.59
CA VAL A 207 10.09 -7.52 -3.19
C VAL A 207 9.29 -6.30 -3.62
N PHE A 208 9.62 -5.16 -3.03
CA PHE A 208 9.10 -3.86 -3.39
C PHE A 208 10.12 -3.08 -4.21
N TYR A 209 9.64 -2.45 -5.28
CA TYR A 209 10.46 -1.67 -6.21
C TYR A 209 10.07 -0.19 -6.03
N PRO A 210 10.92 0.61 -5.38
CA PRO A 210 10.66 2.02 -5.19
C PRO A 210 10.66 2.73 -6.54
N SER A 211 9.69 3.60 -6.74
CA SER A 211 9.65 4.46 -7.92
C SER A 211 10.40 5.77 -7.65
N ASP A 212 10.84 6.44 -8.70
CA ASP A 212 11.50 7.74 -8.62
C ASP A 212 10.51 8.88 -8.34
N VAL A 213 9.88 8.79 -7.17
CA VAL A 213 8.84 9.69 -6.66
C VAL A 213 9.23 10.11 -5.25
N SER A 214 9.11 11.41 -4.98
CA SER A 214 9.43 12.00 -3.69
C SER A 214 8.64 11.33 -2.55
N THR A 215 9.31 11.04 -1.44
CA THR A 215 8.66 10.44 -0.26
C THR A 215 7.84 11.47 0.50
N ILE A 216 6.77 11.02 1.16
CA ILE A 216 5.94 11.87 2.02
C ILE A 216 6.34 11.61 3.48
N THR A 217 6.49 12.66 4.29
CA THR A 217 6.66 12.53 5.75
C THR A 217 5.57 13.33 6.45
N ILE A 218 4.85 12.68 7.38
CA ILE A 218 3.76 13.27 8.14
C ILE A 218 4.08 13.14 9.62
N ASN A 219 3.79 14.20 10.39
CA ASN A 219 3.82 14.13 11.84
C ASN A 219 2.77 13.13 12.36
N SER A 220 3.11 12.49 13.46
CA SER A 220 2.19 11.70 14.26
C SER A 220 1.82 12.47 15.52
N TYR A 221 0.59 12.28 15.97
CA TYR A 221 0.01 12.95 17.13
C TYR A 221 -0.49 11.91 18.15
N ASP A 222 -0.42 12.25 19.43
CA ASP A 222 -1.21 11.55 20.45
C ASP A 222 -2.67 12.04 20.46
N THR A 223 -3.50 11.45 21.32
CA THR A 223 -4.93 11.82 21.44
C THR A 223 -5.15 13.21 22.07
N SER A 224 -4.10 13.85 22.61
CA SER A 224 -4.14 15.24 23.08
C SER A 224 -3.79 16.25 21.98
N GLY A 225 -3.38 15.78 20.80
CA GLY A 225 -2.92 16.61 19.70
C GLY A 225 -1.45 17.03 19.80
N THR A 226 -0.68 16.42 20.71
CA THR A 226 0.76 16.67 20.82
C THR A 226 1.50 15.80 19.81
N VAL A 227 2.44 16.40 19.06
CA VAL A 227 3.30 15.65 18.14
C VAL A 227 4.16 14.67 18.92
N ASN A 228 4.07 13.38 18.59
CA ASN A 228 4.79 12.31 19.29
C ASN A 228 5.71 11.48 18.37
N GLY A 229 5.80 11.84 17.09
CA GLY A 229 6.57 11.10 16.11
C GLY A 229 6.33 11.54 14.67
N SER A 230 6.72 10.69 13.72
CA SER A 230 6.44 10.87 12.29
C SER A 230 6.38 9.54 11.55
N VAL A 231 5.68 9.51 10.42
CA VAL A 231 5.62 8.37 9.52
C VAL A 231 6.03 8.83 8.12
N LYS A 232 6.96 8.08 7.52
CA LYS A 232 7.44 8.29 6.16
C LYS A 232 6.82 7.25 5.23
N ALA A 233 6.27 7.69 4.12
CA ALA A 233 5.72 6.84 3.06
C ALA A 233 6.53 6.94 1.77
N MET A 234 6.54 5.84 1.02
CA MET A 234 7.25 5.70 -0.24
C MET A 234 6.30 5.17 -1.30
N TYR A 235 6.43 5.71 -2.51
CA TYR A 235 5.71 5.22 -3.69
C TYR A 235 6.53 4.18 -4.43
N GLY A 236 5.88 3.16 -4.96
CA GLY A 236 6.54 2.13 -5.73
C GLY A 236 5.59 1.05 -6.19
N SER A 237 6.14 -0.11 -6.51
CA SER A 237 5.37 -1.22 -7.03
C SER A 237 5.82 -2.59 -6.54
N ILE A 238 4.91 -3.55 -6.66
CA ILE A 238 5.21 -4.99 -6.64
C ILE A 238 4.85 -5.63 -7.98
N TRP A 239 5.41 -6.81 -8.24
CA TRP A 239 4.96 -7.67 -9.34
C TRP A 239 3.79 -8.53 -8.87
N ASN A 240 2.75 -8.60 -9.70
CA ASN A 240 1.63 -9.51 -9.60
C ASN A 240 1.50 -10.23 -10.96
N GLY A 241 2.14 -11.40 -11.07
CA GLY A 241 2.41 -12.03 -12.36
C GLY A 241 3.19 -11.07 -13.25
N ASP A 242 2.67 -10.82 -14.45
CA ASP A 242 3.30 -9.95 -15.46
C ASP A 242 2.91 -8.47 -15.33
N GLN A 243 2.14 -8.11 -14.29
CA GLN A 243 1.66 -6.75 -14.08
C GLN A 243 2.25 -6.12 -12.82
N ARG A 244 2.47 -4.80 -12.86
CA ARG A 244 2.89 -4.01 -11.70
C ARG A 244 1.67 -3.44 -10.98
N ILE A 245 1.65 -3.56 -9.65
CA ILE A 245 0.69 -2.87 -8.79
C ILE A 245 1.41 -1.70 -8.13
N TYR A 246 0.99 -0.46 -8.39
CA TYR A 246 1.61 0.75 -7.86
C TYR A 246 0.83 1.35 -6.68
N GLY A 247 1.53 1.89 -5.69
CA GLY A 247 0.89 2.56 -4.56
C GLY A 247 1.87 3.05 -3.50
N TRP A 248 1.31 3.50 -2.38
CA TRP A 248 2.03 4.03 -1.22
C TRP A 248 2.16 2.98 -0.13
N ILE A 249 3.34 2.86 0.46
CA ILE A 249 3.62 1.99 1.62
C ILE A 249 4.33 2.80 2.71
N VAL A 250 4.19 2.39 3.97
CA VAL A 250 5.07 2.87 5.05
C VAL A 250 6.51 2.44 4.76
N HIS A 251 7.40 3.42 4.68
CA HIS A 251 8.84 3.18 4.63
C HIS A 251 9.41 3.02 6.04
N SER A 252 9.08 3.96 6.93
CA SER A 252 9.61 3.98 8.29
C SER A 252 8.75 4.87 9.19
N HIS A 253 8.89 4.71 10.51
CA HIS A 253 8.34 5.66 11.48
C HIS A 253 9.35 6.04 12.57
N HIS A 254 9.10 7.17 13.20
CA HIS A 254 9.74 7.61 14.44
C HIS A 254 8.69 7.74 15.54
N TYR A 255 8.97 7.21 16.73
CA TYR A 255 8.15 7.41 17.94
C TYR A 255 9.06 7.74 19.13
N GLY A 256 8.94 8.94 19.67
CA GLY A 256 9.94 9.46 20.61
C GLY A 256 11.35 9.41 20.00
N SER A 257 12.28 8.69 20.64
CA SER A 257 13.64 8.47 20.15
C SER A 257 13.81 7.21 19.27
N THR A 258 12.74 6.42 19.08
CA THR A 258 12.83 5.14 18.36
C THR A 258 12.62 5.37 16.86
N TYR A 259 13.48 4.79 16.04
CA TYR A 259 13.34 4.72 14.58
C TYR A 259 13.11 3.26 14.15
N VAL A 260 12.16 3.04 13.25
CA VAL A 260 11.81 1.71 12.77
C VAL A 260 11.60 1.72 11.26
N GLU A 261 12.31 0.87 10.54
CA GLU A 261 12.12 0.63 9.10
C GLU A 261 11.11 -0.49 8.85
N HIS A 262 10.22 -0.27 7.88
CA HIS A 262 9.16 -1.20 7.46
C HIS A 262 9.49 -1.90 6.14
N ILE A 263 10.52 -1.41 5.45
CA ILE A 263 11.10 -2.04 4.28
C ILE A 263 12.63 -2.02 4.43
N ILE A 264 13.28 -3.14 4.17
CA ILE A 264 14.73 -3.30 4.33
C ILE A 264 15.38 -3.33 2.96
N CYS A 265 16.52 -2.64 2.83
CA CYS A 265 17.25 -2.63 1.58
C CYS A 265 17.58 -4.05 1.08
N ARG A 266 17.22 -4.35 -0.18
CA ARG A 266 17.67 -5.54 -0.89
C ARG A 266 18.79 -5.19 -1.87
N THR A 267 18.55 -4.16 -2.69
CA THR A 267 19.53 -3.63 -3.65
C THR A 267 19.47 -2.11 -3.56
N CYS A 268 20.44 -1.47 -2.92
CA CYS A 268 20.45 0.01 -2.75
C CYS A 268 21.83 0.64 -2.90
N GLN A 269 22.86 -0.13 -3.23
CA GLN A 269 24.24 0.33 -3.44
C GLN A 269 24.66 0.03 -4.87
#